data_AF-A0JXE7-F1
#
_entry.id   AF-A0JXE7-F1
#
_cell.length_a   1.000
_cell.length_b   1.000
_cell.length_c   1.000
_cell.angle_alpha   90.00
_cell.angle_beta   90.00
_cell.angle_gamma   90.00
#
_symmetry.space_group_name_H-M   'P 1'
#
loop_
_entity.id
_entity.type
_entity.pdbx_description
1 polymer ?
#
loop_
_entity_poly.entity_id
_entity_poly.type
_entity_poly.pdbx_seq_one_letter_code
_entity_poly.pdbx_strand_id
1 'polypeptide(L)'
;MRWSNQPVRKPARCVADPPEPLAEGRHGRRWVAVLGALLLAVSTVAGVAGTSKAAAPTIVSLTFDDGLGSQLAAAQELKAHGLVGTFFITTSFVGQSGFLTQANLNTLVADGNEIGGHSVTHPDMTTLSAAAASAEACNSKSTLEAWGFTVRNFAYPFAAVNQTAQNAVSGCGYSSSRGLGDIRSPASCADCPVAETLPPQEPMVTKAPDQVAATWTLADLQATVTNAETTGGWLQLTFHEIANGTDPSLSISPALFKEFVTWLAARTANGTTSVRTVAQALGQSPVTSPPPSPSPSPSPTPSPSPAGSFTDVPANSQFYTEISWLASQGISTGWVEANGTSTYRPALAVNRDAMAAFMYRLAGSPAYTPPGTSPFIDVTPQTQFYKEIAWLASKGISTGWDEGNGAKSYRPLQTVNRDAMAAFMYRFAGSPAYNAPGASLFTDVVPQTQFYKEINWLASMNISTGWVEGNGTRTFRPVQSVNRDAMAAFMYRYNNAFPA
;
A
#
# COMPACT_ATOMS: atom_id res chain seq x y z
N MET A 1 7.78 12.70 -2.30
CA MET A 1 6.92 13.23 -1.22
C MET A 1 7.83 13.87 -0.17
N ARG A 2 7.51 15.06 0.35
CA ARG A 2 8.16 15.58 1.56
C ARG A 2 7.28 15.21 2.74
N TRP A 3 7.82 14.41 3.64
CA TRP A 3 7.19 13.99 4.88
C TRP A 3 6.91 15.21 5.77
N SER A 4 5.65 15.40 6.16
CA SER A 4 5.24 16.43 7.11
C SER A 4 5.54 15.95 8.53
N ASN A 5 6.49 16.61 9.20
CA ASN A 5 6.76 16.44 10.62
C ASN A 5 5.69 17.16 11.45
N GLN A 6 4.87 16.41 12.19
CA GLN A 6 4.16 16.89 13.37
C GLN A 6 4.21 15.82 14.49
N PRO A 7 4.55 16.18 15.73
CA PRO A 7 4.71 15.23 16.83
C PRO A 7 3.36 14.85 17.45
N VAL A 8 3.11 13.56 17.61
CA VAL A 8 1.94 13.02 18.31
C VAL A 8 2.08 13.25 19.82
N ARG A 9 1.18 14.06 20.40
CA ARG A 9 1.02 14.16 21.86
C ARG A 9 0.28 12.93 22.39
N LYS A 10 0.90 12.19 23.32
CA LYS A 10 0.25 11.12 24.10
C LYS A 10 -0.58 11.72 25.26
N PRO A 11 -1.78 11.20 25.57
CA PRO A 11 -2.48 11.54 26.80
C PRO A 11 -1.95 10.71 27.98
N ALA A 12 -1.70 11.39 29.10
CA ALA A 12 -1.31 10.79 30.37
C ALA A 12 -2.47 10.01 31.01
N ARG A 13 -2.16 8.84 31.59
CA ARG A 13 -3.02 8.20 32.60
C ARG A 13 -2.21 7.88 33.85
N CYS A 14 -2.87 8.13 34.98
CA CYS A 14 -2.39 8.16 36.34
C CYS A 14 -1.81 6.82 36.80
N VAL A 15 -0.69 6.89 37.52
CA VAL A 15 -0.13 5.79 38.32
C VAL A 15 -0.29 6.19 39.78
N ALA A 16 -0.84 5.27 40.59
CA ALA A 16 -0.87 5.37 42.04
C ALA A 16 0.40 4.72 42.60
N ASP A 17 1.07 5.42 43.51
CA ASP A 17 2.28 4.97 44.22
C ASP A 17 2.00 3.78 45.16
N PRO A 18 3.03 2.96 45.42
CA PRO A 18 3.24 2.43 46.76
C PRO A 18 4.63 2.79 47.33
N PRO A 19 4.79 2.74 48.66
CA PRO A 19 5.83 3.49 49.38
C PRO A 19 7.17 2.74 49.51
N GLU A 20 8.22 3.54 49.76
CA GLU A 20 9.59 3.12 50.10
C GLU A 20 9.69 2.16 51.31
N PRO A 21 10.87 1.53 51.48
CA PRO A 21 11.70 1.97 52.61
C PRO A 21 13.22 2.08 52.34
N LEU A 22 13.76 3.24 52.73
CA LEU A 22 14.90 3.50 53.61
C LEU A 22 16.10 2.52 53.67
N ALA A 23 17.25 3.06 53.21
CA ALA A 23 18.47 3.36 53.99
C ALA A 23 19.60 2.32 54.21
N GLU A 24 20.81 2.90 54.20
CA GLU A 24 22.12 2.45 54.69
C GLU A 24 22.86 1.39 53.86
N GLY A 25 24.18 1.42 53.63
CA GLY A 25 25.28 2.26 54.10
C GLY A 25 26.58 1.57 53.68
N ARG A 26 27.50 2.28 53.02
CA ARG A 26 28.84 1.78 52.66
C ARG A 26 29.74 1.79 53.90
N HIS A 27 30.63 0.80 54.03
CA HIS A 27 32.09 0.92 54.23
C HIS A 27 32.68 -0.30 54.97
N GLY A 28 33.84 -0.79 54.51
CA GLY A 28 34.70 -1.68 55.31
C GLY A 28 35.73 -2.44 54.49
N ARG A 29 37.00 -2.40 54.89
CA ARG A 29 38.22 -2.74 54.13
C ARG A 29 38.88 -4.03 54.65
N ARG A 30 39.53 -4.74 53.72
CA ARG A 30 40.87 -5.40 53.80
C ARG A 30 41.10 -6.75 54.54
N TRP A 31 41.57 -7.70 53.72
CA TRP A 31 42.65 -8.72 53.85
C TRP A 31 42.80 -9.61 55.08
N VAL A 32 42.76 -10.94 54.84
CA VAL A 32 43.68 -11.95 55.43
C VAL A 32 43.94 -13.05 54.38
N ALA A 33 45.21 -13.42 54.20
CA ALA A 33 45.65 -14.56 53.38
C ALA A 33 45.89 -15.80 54.27
N VAL A 34 45.55 -16.99 53.79
CA VAL A 34 46.06 -18.27 54.32
C VAL A 34 46.26 -19.26 53.16
N LEU A 35 47.48 -19.81 53.08
CA LEU A 35 47.93 -20.94 52.25
C LEU A 35 47.37 -22.26 52.79
N GLY A 36 47.05 -23.23 51.91
CA GLY A 36 46.80 -24.59 52.36
C GLY A 36 46.44 -25.61 51.28
N ALA A 37 47.47 -26.34 50.83
CA ALA A 37 47.46 -27.74 50.39
C ALA A 37 46.70 -28.17 49.12
N LEU A 38 47.50 -28.63 48.15
CA LEU A 38 47.13 -29.59 47.10
C LEU A 38 46.51 -30.85 47.73
N LEU A 39 45.34 -31.24 47.20
CA LEU A 39 44.90 -32.63 47.14
C LEU A 39 44.44 -32.89 45.71
N LEU A 40 45.24 -33.66 44.97
CA LEU A 40 44.84 -34.27 43.71
C LEU A 40 43.71 -35.26 43.99
N ALA A 41 42.48 -34.85 43.75
CA ALA A 41 41.41 -35.77 43.42
C ALA A 41 41.30 -35.80 41.90
N VAL A 42 41.79 -36.88 41.29
CA VAL A 42 41.44 -37.24 39.90
C VAL A 42 39.99 -37.72 39.95
N SER A 43 39.07 -36.76 40.00
CA SER A 43 37.67 -37.01 39.70
C SER A 43 37.58 -37.00 38.18
N THR A 44 37.40 -38.17 37.58
CA THR A 44 36.85 -38.28 36.24
C THR A 44 35.42 -37.71 36.28
N VAL A 45 35.32 -36.38 36.22
CA VAL A 45 34.09 -35.73 35.80
C VAL A 45 33.96 -36.12 34.34
N ALA A 46 33.25 -37.20 34.08
CA ALA A 46 32.56 -37.37 32.82
C ALA A 46 31.69 -36.12 32.71
N GLY A 47 32.24 -35.09 32.06
CA GLY A 47 31.47 -33.96 31.62
C GLY A 47 30.40 -34.56 30.74
N VAL A 48 29.20 -34.72 31.29
CA VAL A 48 28.00 -34.68 30.48
C VAL A 48 28.09 -33.29 29.89
N ALA A 49 28.71 -33.19 28.71
CA ALA A 49 28.57 -32.05 27.85
C ALA A 49 27.06 -31.94 27.72
N GLY A 50 26.46 -31.05 28.53
CA GLY A 50 25.08 -30.66 28.35
C GLY A 50 25.03 -30.33 26.88
N THR A 51 24.24 -31.09 26.13
CA THR A 51 24.00 -30.80 24.73
C THR A 51 23.66 -29.32 24.72
N SER A 52 24.58 -28.48 24.22
CA SER A 52 24.28 -27.09 23.95
C SER A 52 23.00 -27.18 23.15
N LYS A 53 21.89 -26.78 23.77
CA LYS A 53 20.61 -26.77 23.11
C LYS A 53 20.86 -25.79 21.98
N ALA A 54 21.08 -26.32 20.77
CA ALA A 54 21.37 -25.52 19.60
C ALA A 54 20.36 -24.39 19.64
N ALA A 55 20.84 -23.14 19.67
CA ALA A 55 19.97 -21.97 19.73
C ALA A 55 18.88 -22.19 18.69
N ALA A 56 17.62 -21.99 19.08
CA ALA A 56 16.51 -22.22 18.16
C ALA A 56 16.81 -21.45 16.85
N PRO A 57 16.70 -22.08 15.68
CA PRO A 57 17.18 -21.46 14.45
C PRO A 57 16.45 -20.12 14.22
N THR A 58 17.20 -19.06 14.00
CA THR A 58 16.63 -17.75 13.68
C THR A 58 16.07 -17.79 12.26
N ILE A 59 14.77 -17.51 12.12
CA ILE A 59 14.12 -17.35 10.83
C ILE A 59 14.08 -15.86 10.51
N VAL A 60 14.53 -15.48 9.33
CA VAL A 60 14.45 -14.10 8.83
C VAL A 60 13.48 -14.07 7.65
N SER A 61 12.48 -13.20 7.73
CA SER A 61 11.62 -12.86 6.60
C SER A 61 11.96 -11.47 6.11
N LEU A 62 12.38 -11.39 4.86
CA LEU A 62 12.60 -10.12 4.16
C LEU A 62 11.26 -9.72 3.54
N THR A 63 10.70 -8.61 4.01
CA THR A 63 9.36 -8.16 3.63
C THR A 63 9.44 -6.81 2.93
N PHE A 64 8.62 -6.64 1.89
CA PHE A 64 8.59 -5.44 1.05
C PHE A 64 7.17 -4.93 0.98
N ASP A 65 6.94 -3.67 1.34
CA ASP A 65 5.59 -3.07 1.41
C ASP A 65 5.30 -2.21 0.18
N ASP A 66 4.04 -1.83 -0.03
CA ASP A 66 3.52 -0.96 -1.11
C ASP A 66 3.53 -1.52 -2.53
N GLY A 67 4.49 -2.38 -2.88
CA GLY A 67 4.67 -2.89 -4.24
C GLY A 67 5.34 -1.88 -5.18
N LEU A 68 6.35 -1.15 -4.70
CA LEU A 68 7.15 -0.22 -5.50
C LEU A 68 7.94 -0.96 -6.58
N GLY A 69 8.06 -0.36 -7.78
CA GLY A 69 8.74 -0.96 -8.93
C GLY A 69 10.22 -1.23 -8.68
N SER A 70 10.86 -0.46 -7.80
CA SER A 70 12.25 -0.66 -7.37
C SER A 70 12.47 -2.03 -6.68
N GLN A 71 11.41 -2.62 -6.12
CA GLN A 71 11.48 -3.90 -5.41
C GLN A 71 11.68 -5.09 -6.35
N LEU A 72 11.43 -4.95 -7.65
CA LEU A 72 11.73 -6.01 -8.61
C LEU A 72 13.23 -6.31 -8.67
N ALA A 73 14.07 -5.27 -8.64
CA ALA A 73 15.52 -5.42 -8.60
C ALA A 73 15.98 -6.08 -7.28
N ALA A 74 15.30 -5.75 -6.17
CA ALA A 74 15.54 -6.38 -4.88
C ALA A 74 15.25 -7.88 -4.92
N ALA A 75 14.11 -8.27 -5.49
CA ALA A 75 13.74 -9.68 -5.66
C ALA A 75 14.73 -10.45 -6.55
N GLN A 76 15.25 -9.82 -7.60
CA GLN A 76 16.29 -10.40 -8.45
C GLN A 76 17.60 -10.62 -7.68
N GLU A 77 17.97 -9.69 -6.80
CA GLU A 77 19.13 -9.86 -5.92
C GLU A 77 18.90 -10.99 -4.89
N LEU A 78 17.69 -11.11 -4.31
CA LEU A 78 17.36 -12.25 -3.45
C LEU A 78 17.52 -13.58 -4.19
N LYS A 79 16.95 -13.68 -5.39
CA LYS A 79 17.02 -14.87 -6.24
C LYS A 79 18.47 -15.23 -6.59
N ALA A 80 19.31 -14.25 -6.92
CA ALA A 80 20.72 -14.46 -7.24
C ALA A 80 21.49 -15.13 -6.09
N HIS A 81 20.97 -15.00 -4.87
CA HIS A 81 21.55 -15.53 -3.63
C HIS A 81 20.80 -16.74 -3.06
N GLY A 82 19.82 -17.27 -3.80
CA GLY A 82 18.99 -18.39 -3.36
C GLY A 82 18.08 -18.05 -2.18
N LEU A 83 17.76 -16.77 -2.00
CA LEU A 83 16.86 -16.27 -0.95
C LEU A 83 15.50 -15.91 -1.54
N VAL A 84 14.51 -15.77 -0.65
CA VAL A 84 13.13 -15.41 -0.97
C VAL A 84 12.64 -14.27 -0.07
N GLY A 85 11.59 -13.58 -0.49
CA GLY A 85 10.91 -12.53 0.27
C GLY A 85 9.39 -12.63 0.24
N THR A 86 8.75 -11.79 1.03
CA THR A 86 7.29 -11.56 1.03
C THR A 86 7.00 -10.13 0.60
N PHE A 87 6.16 -9.95 -0.41
CA PHE A 87 5.80 -8.65 -0.94
C PHE A 87 4.34 -8.35 -0.59
N PHE A 88 4.11 -7.38 0.28
CA PHE A 88 2.79 -6.92 0.70
C PHE A 88 2.32 -5.84 -0.27
N ILE A 89 1.27 -6.16 -1.05
CA ILE A 89 0.88 -5.38 -2.22
C ILE A 89 -0.34 -4.51 -1.92
N THR A 90 -0.19 -3.20 -2.14
CA THR A 90 -1.32 -2.25 -2.22
C THR A 90 -1.95 -2.39 -3.60
N THR A 91 -3.12 -3.01 -3.68
CA THR A 91 -3.64 -3.47 -4.99
C THR A 91 -3.99 -2.35 -5.95
N SER A 92 -4.38 -1.17 -5.46
CA SER A 92 -4.65 -0.02 -6.34
C SER A 92 -3.38 0.54 -6.98
N PHE A 93 -2.20 0.32 -6.41
CA PHE A 93 -0.93 0.83 -6.93
C PHE A 93 -0.38 -0.01 -8.08
N VAL A 94 -0.77 -1.28 -8.18
CA VAL A 94 -0.25 -2.22 -9.18
C VAL A 94 -0.53 -1.72 -10.59
N GLY A 95 0.54 -1.65 -11.40
CA GLY A 95 0.51 -1.17 -12.79
C GLY A 95 0.60 0.35 -12.93
N GLN A 96 0.66 1.12 -11.84
CA GLN A 96 0.97 2.54 -11.88
C GLN A 96 2.47 2.79 -12.13
N SER A 97 2.81 3.96 -12.67
CA SER A 97 4.22 4.35 -12.84
C SER A 97 4.95 4.37 -11.51
N GLY A 98 6.12 3.72 -11.45
CA GLY A 98 6.90 3.58 -10.21
C GLY A 98 6.46 2.42 -9.32
N PHE A 99 5.44 1.65 -9.70
CA PHE A 99 4.97 0.47 -8.98
C PHE A 99 5.10 -0.81 -9.82
N LEU A 100 5.06 -1.95 -9.15
CA LEU A 100 5.08 -3.26 -9.80
C LEU A 100 3.83 -3.46 -10.66
N THR A 101 3.99 -4.11 -11.80
CA THR A 101 2.87 -4.59 -12.61
C THR A 101 2.44 -6.00 -12.16
N GLN A 102 1.24 -6.44 -12.53
CA GLN A 102 0.81 -7.83 -12.28
C GLN A 102 1.77 -8.85 -12.91
N ALA A 103 2.36 -8.54 -14.07
CA ALA A 103 3.40 -9.38 -14.68
C ALA A 103 4.65 -9.48 -13.79
N ASN A 104 5.05 -8.38 -13.13
CA ASN A 104 6.13 -8.43 -12.16
C ASN A 104 5.75 -9.29 -10.94
N LEU A 105 4.52 -9.18 -10.43
CA LEU A 105 4.05 -10.03 -9.33
C LEU A 105 4.08 -11.53 -9.69
N ASN A 106 3.70 -11.87 -10.93
CA ASN A 106 3.85 -13.24 -11.45
C ASN A 106 5.32 -13.69 -11.47
N THR A 107 6.25 -12.81 -11.88
CA THR A 107 7.69 -13.10 -11.78
C THR A 107 8.12 -13.34 -10.34
N LEU A 108 7.68 -12.52 -9.38
CA LEU A 108 8.02 -12.69 -7.97
C LEU A 108 7.60 -14.06 -7.46
N VAL A 109 6.36 -14.48 -7.73
CA VAL A 109 5.84 -15.79 -7.31
C VAL A 109 6.57 -16.94 -8.01
N ALA A 110 6.85 -16.82 -9.31
CA ALA A 110 7.61 -17.81 -10.06
C ALA A 110 9.03 -18.01 -9.49
N ASP A 111 9.60 -16.95 -8.91
CA ASP A 111 10.90 -16.95 -8.24
C ASP A 111 10.83 -17.45 -6.78
N GLY A 112 9.67 -17.94 -6.33
CA GLY A 112 9.47 -18.53 -5.01
C GLY A 112 9.11 -17.53 -3.91
N ASN A 113 8.86 -16.26 -4.27
CA ASN A 113 8.45 -15.23 -3.32
C ASN A 113 6.95 -15.34 -3.00
N GLU A 114 6.57 -14.76 -1.86
CA GLU A 114 5.18 -14.68 -1.42
C GLU A 114 4.57 -13.32 -1.79
N ILE A 115 3.27 -13.33 -2.13
CA ILE A 115 2.43 -12.14 -2.25
C ILE A 115 1.45 -12.08 -1.07
N GLY A 116 1.53 -10.99 -0.30
CA GLY A 116 0.62 -10.67 0.80
C GLY A 116 -0.24 -9.44 0.49
N GLY A 117 -1.27 -9.21 1.30
CA GLY A 117 -2.14 -8.03 1.16
C GLY A 117 -1.61 -6.81 1.93
N HIS A 118 -1.76 -5.61 1.35
CA HIS A 118 -1.42 -4.34 2.01
C HIS A 118 -2.53 -3.29 1.86
N SER A 119 -3.79 -3.73 1.97
CA SER A 119 -5.01 -2.96 1.66
C SER A 119 -5.20 -2.64 0.17
N VAL A 120 -6.28 -1.93 -0.17
CA VAL A 120 -6.54 -1.47 -1.55
C VAL A 120 -5.82 -0.16 -1.78
N THR A 121 -6.02 0.83 -0.90
CA THR A 121 -5.62 2.23 -1.12
C THR A 121 -4.56 2.76 -0.16
N HIS A 122 -4.01 1.90 0.70
CA HIS A 122 -3.03 2.24 1.74
C HIS A 122 -3.53 3.28 2.78
N PRO A 123 -4.75 3.16 3.35
CA PRO A 123 -5.22 4.07 4.39
C PRO A 123 -4.70 3.65 5.78
N ASP A 124 -4.62 4.62 6.71
CA ASP A 124 -4.54 4.29 8.14
C ASP A 124 -5.84 3.60 8.57
N MET A 125 -5.78 2.28 8.73
CA MET A 125 -6.94 1.44 9.03
C MET A 125 -7.58 1.76 10.38
N THR A 126 -6.87 2.41 11.31
CA THR A 126 -7.40 2.75 12.63
C THR A 126 -8.40 3.90 12.60
N THR A 127 -8.36 4.70 11.54
CA THR A 127 -9.23 5.86 11.32
C THR A 127 -10.54 5.50 10.62
N LEU A 128 -10.63 4.27 10.10
CA LEU A 128 -11.75 3.81 9.30
C LEU A 128 -12.88 3.24 10.16
N SER A 129 -14.11 3.31 9.61
CA SER A 129 -15.21 2.49 10.12
C SER A 129 -14.95 1.01 9.87
N ALA A 130 -15.61 0.12 10.61
CA ALA A 130 -15.46 -1.33 10.44
C ALA A 130 -15.76 -1.78 9.00
N ALA A 131 -16.78 -1.21 8.36
CA ALA A 131 -17.13 -1.53 6.97
C ALA A 131 -16.04 -1.07 5.98
N ALA A 132 -15.49 0.13 6.17
CA ALA A 132 -14.43 0.65 5.31
C ALA A 132 -13.12 -0.14 5.49
N ALA A 133 -12.74 -0.46 6.74
CA ALA A 133 -11.58 -1.31 7.02
C ALA A 133 -11.74 -2.71 6.40
N SER A 134 -12.94 -3.29 6.47
CA SER A 134 -13.24 -4.60 5.84
C SER A 134 -13.16 -4.51 4.32
N ALA A 135 -13.68 -3.45 3.71
CA ALA A 135 -13.58 -3.24 2.26
C ALA A 135 -12.12 -3.15 1.80
N GLU A 136 -11.28 -2.42 2.53
CA GLU A 136 -9.84 -2.31 2.26
C GLU A 136 -9.12 -3.66 2.36
N ALA A 137 -9.42 -4.47 3.37
CA ALA A 137 -8.78 -5.77 3.55
C ALA A 137 -9.30 -6.83 2.55
N CYS A 138 -10.62 -6.97 2.45
CA CYS A 138 -11.26 -8.04 1.67
C CYS A 138 -11.11 -7.82 0.17
N ASN A 139 -11.28 -6.58 -0.31
CA ASN A 139 -11.16 -6.30 -1.74
C ASN A 139 -9.69 -6.42 -2.19
N SER A 140 -8.74 -6.06 -1.34
CA SER A 140 -7.30 -6.29 -1.60
C SER A 140 -7.03 -7.79 -1.78
N LYS A 141 -7.52 -8.61 -0.84
CA LYS A 141 -7.38 -10.06 -0.92
C LYS A 141 -8.00 -10.63 -2.18
N SER A 142 -9.28 -10.30 -2.41
CA SER A 142 -10.05 -10.78 -3.56
C SER A 142 -9.41 -10.38 -4.89
N THR A 143 -8.84 -9.18 -4.98
CA THR A 143 -8.14 -8.71 -6.19
C THR A 143 -6.90 -9.57 -6.47
N LEU A 144 -6.06 -9.80 -5.46
CA LEU A 144 -4.85 -10.61 -5.61
C LEU A 144 -5.17 -12.08 -5.90
N GLU A 145 -6.21 -12.64 -5.28
CA GLU A 145 -6.69 -14.00 -5.56
C GLU A 145 -7.29 -14.12 -6.96
N ALA A 146 -8.02 -13.11 -7.43
CA ALA A 146 -8.51 -13.06 -8.81
C ALA A 146 -7.37 -12.99 -9.84
N TRP A 147 -6.20 -12.47 -9.46
CA TRP A 147 -4.98 -12.51 -10.27
C TRP A 147 -4.23 -13.85 -10.20
N GLY A 148 -4.74 -14.81 -9.43
CA GLY A 148 -4.18 -16.15 -9.31
C GLY A 148 -3.20 -16.32 -8.14
N PHE A 149 -3.05 -15.32 -7.27
CA PHE A 149 -2.15 -15.42 -6.12
C PHE A 149 -2.85 -16.05 -4.92
N THR A 150 -2.13 -16.89 -4.18
CA THR A 150 -2.62 -17.37 -2.88
C THR A 150 -2.23 -16.39 -1.80
N VAL A 151 -3.20 -15.67 -1.25
CA VAL A 151 -2.96 -14.60 -0.29
C VAL A 151 -3.37 -15.03 1.11
N ARG A 152 -2.37 -15.18 1.98
CA ARG A 152 -2.57 -15.66 3.35
C ARG A 152 -2.29 -14.58 4.38
N ASN A 153 -1.29 -13.73 4.15
CA ASN A 153 -0.78 -12.82 5.16
C ASN A 153 -0.96 -11.37 4.73
N PHE A 154 -1.05 -10.48 5.73
CA PHE A 154 -1.31 -9.06 5.55
C PHE A 154 -0.23 -8.21 6.25
N ALA A 155 -0.07 -6.97 5.83
CA ALA A 155 0.64 -5.94 6.60
C ALA A 155 -0.28 -4.73 6.73
N TYR A 156 -0.40 -4.16 7.93
CA TYR A 156 -1.19 -2.93 8.09
C TYR A 156 -0.42 -1.73 7.50
N PRO A 157 -1.05 -0.90 6.66
CA PRO A 157 -0.49 0.39 6.28
C PRO A 157 -0.05 1.18 7.51
N PHE A 158 1.15 1.76 7.45
CA PHE A 158 1.77 2.50 8.56
C PHE A 158 1.96 1.68 9.86
N ALA A 159 1.77 0.36 9.83
CA ALA A 159 1.59 -0.50 11.00
C ALA A 159 0.51 -0.03 11.99
N ALA A 160 -0.44 0.80 11.53
CA ALA A 160 -1.49 1.34 12.36
C ALA A 160 -2.59 0.28 12.56
N VAL A 161 -2.74 -0.20 13.79
CA VAL A 161 -3.67 -1.29 14.11
C VAL A 161 -4.47 -1.01 15.39
N ASN A 162 -5.77 -1.30 15.32
CA ASN A 162 -6.69 -1.35 16.45
C ASN A 162 -7.61 -2.58 16.29
N GLN A 163 -8.50 -2.83 17.25
CA GLN A 163 -9.38 -4.01 17.20
C GLN A 163 -10.27 -4.03 15.94
N THR A 164 -10.74 -2.87 15.46
CA THR A 164 -11.54 -2.78 14.24
C THR A 164 -10.75 -3.24 13.01
N ALA A 165 -9.49 -2.79 12.87
CA ALA A 165 -8.61 -3.22 11.79
C ALA A 165 -8.28 -4.71 11.88
N GLN A 166 -7.99 -5.24 13.07
CA GLN A 166 -7.75 -6.67 13.27
C GLN A 166 -8.97 -7.52 12.90
N ASN A 167 -10.17 -7.10 13.31
CA ASN A 167 -11.42 -7.79 12.99
C ASN A 167 -11.71 -7.75 11.49
N ALA A 168 -11.44 -6.63 10.82
CA ALA A 168 -11.57 -6.51 9.37
C ALA A 168 -10.63 -7.49 8.65
N VAL A 169 -9.34 -7.48 8.98
CA VAL A 169 -8.35 -8.32 8.28
C VAL A 169 -8.57 -9.82 8.57
N SER A 170 -8.82 -10.19 9.83
CA SER A 170 -9.16 -11.59 10.19
C SER A 170 -10.48 -12.04 9.56
N GLY A 171 -11.51 -11.17 9.53
CA GLY A 171 -12.80 -11.44 8.89
C GLY A 171 -12.71 -11.67 7.39
N CYS A 172 -11.69 -11.14 6.72
CA CYS A 172 -11.38 -11.42 5.31
C CYS A 172 -10.56 -12.71 5.10
N GLY A 173 -10.29 -13.47 6.16
CA GLY A 173 -9.62 -14.77 6.10
C GLY A 173 -8.11 -14.71 5.95
N TYR A 174 -7.46 -13.58 6.24
CA TYR A 174 -6.00 -13.57 6.41
C TYR A 174 -5.61 -14.37 7.67
N SER A 175 -4.49 -15.08 7.59
CA SER A 175 -3.97 -15.97 8.64
C SER A 175 -3.00 -15.26 9.58
N SER A 176 -2.38 -14.17 9.13
CA SER A 176 -1.58 -13.29 9.98
C SER A 176 -1.56 -11.87 9.44
N SER A 177 -1.23 -10.91 10.32
CA SER A 177 -0.99 -9.52 9.93
C SER A 177 0.20 -8.91 10.69
N ARG A 178 1.07 -8.21 9.97
CA ARG A 178 2.29 -7.61 10.52
C ARG A 178 2.06 -6.20 11.08
N GLY A 179 2.51 -5.96 12.32
CA GLY A 179 2.73 -4.64 12.92
C GLY A 179 4.20 -4.20 12.84
N LEU A 180 4.61 -3.16 13.60
CA LEU A 180 6.00 -2.68 13.68
C LEU A 180 6.28 -2.01 15.05
N GLY A 181 7.54 -1.98 15.46
CA GLY A 181 8.02 -1.23 16.64
C GLY A 181 8.06 -2.02 17.95
N ASP A 182 7.84 -3.34 17.89
CA ASP A 182 7.73 -4.23 19.06
C ASP A 182 8.90 -5.22 19.20
N ILE A 183 9.86 -5.15 18.27
CA ILE A 183 11.16 -5.83 18.32
C ILE A 183 12.26 -4.77 18.30
N ARG A 184 13.34 -5.02 19.04
CA ARG A 184 14.47 -4.09 19.14
C ARG A 184 14.99 -3.71 17.76
N SER A 185 15.15 -2.40 17.52
CA SER A 185 15.72 -1.83 16.31
C SER A 185 16.87 -0.86 16.66
N PRO A 186 17.66 -0.40 15.67
CA PRO A 186 18.63 0.69 15.88
C PRO A 186 17.98 2.00 16.31
N ALA A 187 16.74 2.26 15.87
CA ALA A 187 16.05 3.53 16.06
C ALA A 187 15.18 3.57 17.33
N SER A 188 14.71 2.41 17.81
CA SER A 188 13.78 2.37 18.94
C SER A 188 13.80 1.05 19.73
N CYS A 189 13.15 1.11 20.90
CA CYS A 189 12.89 0.01 21.82
C CYS A 189 14.10 -0.86 22.18
N ALA A 190 15.10 -0.27 22.85
CA ALA A 190 16.29 -1.00 23.31
C ALA A 190 15.97 -2.19 24.24
N ASP A 191 14.87 -2.10 25.00
CA ASP A 191 14.41 -3.12 25.95
C ASP A 191 13.38 -4.10 25.34
N CYS A 192 13.02 -3.96 24.06
CA CYS A 192 12.15 -4.91 23.37
C CYS A 192 12.86 -6.27 23.18
N PRO A 193 12.08 -7.36 22.99
CA PRO A 193 12.62 -8.62 22.49
C PRO A 193 13.41 -8.42 21.19
N VAL A 194 14.40 -9.28 20.96
CA VAL A 194 15.25 -9.24 19.75
C VAL A 194 14.67 -10.03 18.57
N ALA A 195 13.63 -10.82 18.81
CA ALA A 195 12.89 -11.58 17.80
C ALA A 195 11.45 -11.84 18.25
N GLU A 196 10.54 -12.03 17.30
CA GLU A 196 9.19 -12.54 17.55
C GLU A 196 9.25 -14.06 17.82
N THR A 197 8.29 -14.53 18.62
CA THR A 197 8.07 -15.95 18.87
C THR A 197 7.52 -16.66 17.63
N LEU A 198 7.85 -17.94 17.48
CA LEU A 198 7.26 -18.78 16.46
C LEU A 198 6.71 -20.07 17.11
N PRO A 199 5.40 -20.35 17.04
CA PRO A 199 4.35 -19.49 16.45
C PRO A 199 4.18 -18.15 17.20
N PRO A 200 3.72 -17.08 16.52
CA PRO A 200 3.48 -15.80 17.18
C PRO A 200 2.31 -15.92 18.17
N GLN A 201 2.41 -15.21 19.30
CA GLN A 201 1.31 -15.16 20.28
C GLN A 201 0.06 -14.51 19.70
N GLU A 202 0.23 -13.43 18.95
CA GLU A 202 -0.84 -12.65 18.32
C GLU A 202 -0.67 -12.66 16.80
N PRO A 203 -1.18 -13.69 16.08
CA PRO A 203 -0.95 -13.81 14.64
C PRO A 203 -1.52 -12.64 13.84
N MET A 204 -2.56 -11.95 14.34
CA MET A 204 -3.15 -10.77 13.70
C MET A 204 -2.42 -9.46 13.99
N VAL A 205 -1.36 -9.50 14.82
CA VAL A 205 -0.44 -8.40 15.11
C VAL A 205 0.95 -8.98 15.40
N THR A 206 1.56 -9.62 14.41
CA THR A 206 2.91 -10.17 14.59
C THR A 206 3.92 -9.03 14.77
N LYS A 207 4.85 -9.19 15.70
CA LYS A 207 5.87 -8.18 15.99
C LYS A 207 6.98 -8.19 14.95
N ALA A 208 7.54 -7.01 14.73
CA ALA A 208 8.65 -6.75 13.84
C ALA A 208 9.44 -5.54 14.36
N PRO A 209 10.73 -5.42 14.00
CA PRO A 209 11.47 -4.19 14.24
C PRO A 209 10.85 -3.04 13.46
N ASP A 210 11.30 -1.82 13.74
CA ASP A 210 10.98 -0.70 12.86
C ASP A 210 11.41 -0.99 11.41
N GLN A 211 10.80 -0.24 10.49
CA GLN A 211 11.15 -0.31 9.08
C GLN A 211 12.60 0.11 8.87
N VAL A 212 13.24 -0.47 7.87
CA VAL A 212 14.60 -0.10 7.49
C VAL A 212 14.59 1.34 6.99
N ALA A 213 15.27 2.23 7.72
CA ALA A 213 15.34 3.64 7.40
C ALA A 213 16.59 3.96 6.57
N ALA A 214 16.56 5.10 5.88
CA ALA A 214 17.69 5.59 5.07
C ALA A 214 18.99 5.85 5.86
N THR A 215 18.90 5.92 7.18
CA THR A 215 20.05 6.09 8.08
C THR A 215 20.68 4.76 8.53
N TRP A 216 20.03 3.62 8.28
CA TRP A 216 20.54 2.33 8.74
C TRP A 216 21.77 1.93 7.93
N THR A 217 22.80 1.48 8.64
CA THR A 217 24.05 0.99 8.05
C THR A 217 24.02 -0.52 7.86
N LEU A 218 25.04 -1.06 7.17
CA LEU A 218 25.22 -2.51 7.08
C LEU A 218 25.36 -3.14 8.47
N ALA A 219 26.08 -2.48 9.37
CA ALA A 219 26.29 -2.95 10.73
C ALA A 219 24.97 -3.01 11.51
N ASP A 220 24.06 -2.05 11.31
CA ASP A 220 22.74 -2.03 11.95
C ASP A 220 21.85 -3.20 11.49
N LEU A 221 21.81 -3.45 10.18
CA LEU A 221 21.08 -4.59 9.59
C LEU A 221 21.64 -5.92 10.11
N GLN A 222 22.98 -6.06 10.12
CA GLN A 222 23.65 -7.24 10.62
C GLN A 222 23.39 -7.44 12.12
N ALA A 223 23.47 -6.38 12.92
CA ALA A 223 23.21 -6.41 14.35
C ALA A 223 21.77 -6.85 14.66
N THR A 224 20.79 -6.41 13.87
CA THR A 224 19.40 -6.83 14.07
C THR A 224 19.24 -8.35 13.92
N VAL A 225 19.90 -8.94 12.92
CA VAL A 225 19.90 -10.40 12.71
C VAL A 225 20.71 -11.13 13.79
N THR A 226 21.93 -10.69 14.11
CA THR A 226 22.79 -11.38 15.10
C THR A 226 22.25 -11.25 16.52
N ASN A 227 21.53 -10.18 16.85
CA ASN A 227 20.82 -10.08 18.12
C ASN A 227 19.74 -11.17 18.23
N ALA A 228 18.94 -11.39 17.18
CA ALA A 228 17.93 -12.45 17.15
C ALA A 228 18.55 -13.85 17.30
N GLU A 229 19.74 -14.09 16.75
CA GLU A 229 20.48 -15.36 16.91
C GLU A 229 20.87 -15.69 18.35
N THR A 230 20.94 -14.71 19.24
CA THR A 230 21.24 -14.97 20.66
C THR A 230 20.12 -15.72 21.37
N THR A 231 18.88 -15.59 20.89
CA THR A 231 17.69 -16.23 21.46
C THR A 231 17.04 -17.24 20.53
N GLY A 232 17.29 -17.12 19.22
CA GLY A 232 16.43 -17.68 18.19
C GLY A 232 15.11 -16.91 18.05
N GLY A 233 14.24 -17.37 17.15
CA GLY A 233 12.92 -16.78 16.91
C GLY A 233 12.76 -16.34 15.45
N TRP A 234 11.82 -15.43 15.22
CA TRP A 234 11.43 -14.94 13.90
C TRP A 234 11.64 -13.43 13.80
N LEU A 235 12.37 -13.00 12.79
CA LEU A 235 12.64 -11.59 12.50
C LEU A 235 12.04 -11.21 11.15
N GLN A 236 11.18 -10.19 11.15
CA GLN A 236 10.56 -9.66 9.93
C GLN A 236 11.17 -8.29 9.60
N LEU A 237 12.11 -8.24 8.67
CA LEU A 237 12.70 -6.97 8.22
C LEU A 237 11.83 -6.35 7.14
N THR A 238 11.49 -5.07 7.29
CA THR A 238 10.56 -4.37 6.39
C THR A 238 11.29 -3.32 5.56
N PHE A 239 11.21 -3.47 4.24
CA PHE A 239 11.80 -2.57 3.25
C PHE A 239 10.68 -1.90 2.44
N HIS A 240 10.88 -0.65 2.04
CA HIS A 240 9.97 0.06 1.13
C HIS A 240 10.68 0.33 -0.18
N GLU A 241 11.51 1.38 -0.24
CA GLU A 241 12.17 1.77 -1.48
C GLU A 241 13.62 1.25 -1.56
N ILE A 242 13.97 0.61 -2.68
CA ILE A 242 15.34 0.16 -2.96
C ILE A 242 15.95 1.07 -4.03
N ALA A 243 16.41 2.25 -3.62
CA ALA A 243 16.91 3.28 -4.52
C ALA A 243 17.86 4.25 -3.80
N ASN A 244 18.58 5.05 -4.58
CA ASN A 244 19.47 6.09 -4.08
C ASN A 244 18.76 7.44 -4.06
N GLY A 245 18.63 8.07 -2.89
CA GLY A 245 18.32 9.50 -2.77
C GLY A 245 16.90 9.92 -3.18
N THR A 246 15.95 8.98 -3.21
CA THR A 246 14.56 9.18 -3.63
C THR A 246 13.61 9.41 -2.45
N ASP A 247 13.80 8.69 -1.35
CA ASP A 247 13.11 8.92 -0.07
C ASP A 247 14.12 9.05 1.10
N PRO A 248 14.19 10.21 1.79
CA PRO A 248 15.12 10.39 2.90
C PRO A 248 14.74 9.64 4.18
N SER A 249 13.57 8.99 4.26
CA SER A 249 13.16 8.24 5.46
C SER A 249 13.20 6.73 5.28
N LEU A 250 12.59 6.19 4.23
CA LEU A 250 12.32 4.74 4.08
C LEU A 250 12.94 4.13 2.81
N SER A 251 14.15 4.58 2.46
CA SER A 251 14.92 3.98 1.36
C SER A 251 16.18 3.27 1.84
N ILE A 252 16.63 2.29 1.08
CA ILE A 252 17.97 1.70 1.20
C ILE A 252 18.63 1.67 -0.18
N SER A 253 19.92 2.00 -0.23
CA SER A 253 20.64 1.94 -1.51
C SER A 253 20.69 0.49 -2.03
N PRO A 254 20.61 0.29 -3.37
CA PRO A 254 20.77 -1.05 -3.95
C PRO A 254 22.10 -1.72 -3.57
N ALA A 255 23.17 -0.94 -3.42
CA ALA A 255 24.49 -1.44 -3.00
C ALA A 255 24.46 -1.97 -1.57
N LEU A 256 23.91 -1.21 -0.62
CA LEU A 256 23.80 -1.63 0.77
C LEU A 256 22.86 -2.84 0.92
N PHE A 257 21.74 -2.84 0.19
CA PHE A 257 20.83 -3.99 0.17
C PHE A 257 21.53 -5.26 -0.32
N LYS A 258 22.30 -5.17 -1.41
CA LYS A 258 23.11 -6.27 -1.95
C LYS A 258 24.17 -6.76 -0.96
N GLU A 259 24.90 -5.87 -0.30
CA GLU A 259 25.89 -6.23 0.72
C GLU A 259 25.25 -7.01 1.87
N PHE A 260 24.09 -6.54 2.34
CA PHE A 260 23.32 -7.20 3.39
C PHE A 260 22.80 -8.58 2.95
N VAL A 261 22.20 -8.68 1.77
CA VAL A 261 21.71 -9.95 1.20
C VAL A 261 22.84 -10.95 0.98
N THR A 262 24.01 -10.51 0.52
CA THR A 262 25.23 -11.32 0.39
C THR A 262 25.67 -11.90 1.72
N TRP A 263 25.73 -11.05 2.74
CA TRP A 263 26.07 -11.49 4.08
C TRP A 263 25.03 -12.47 4.65
N LEU A 264 23.74 -12.19 4.49
CA LEU A 264 22.66 -13.03 5.02
C LEU A 264 22.60 -14.41 4.34
N ALA A 265 22.88 -14.46 3.04
CA ALA A 265 22.98 -15.72 2.29
C ALA A 265 24.11 -16.61 2.82
N ALA A 266 25.28 -16.04 3.15
CA ALA A 266 26.38 -16.80 3.75
C ALA A 266 26.00 -17.40 5.12
N ARG A 267 25.21 -16.68 5.94
CA ARG A 267 24.68 -17.21 7.22
C ARG A 267 23.68 -18.33 7.01
N THR A 268 22.84 -18.20 5.99
CA THR A 268 21.86 -19.23 5.61
C THR A 268 22.57 -20.50 5.15
N ALA A 269 23.61 -20.37 4.32
CA ALA A 269 24.43 -21.49 3.87
C ALA A 269 25.15 -22.20 5.03
N ASN A 270 25.55 -21.45 6.06
CA ASN A 270 26.18 -21.99 7.27
C ASN A 270 25.17 -22.48 8.33
N GLY A 271 23.87 -22.43 8.04
CA GLY A 271 22.80 -22.90 8.93
C GLY A 271 22.59 -22.08 10.21
N THR A 272 23.18 -20.88 10.31
CA THR A 272 23.00 -19.99 11.47
C THR A 272 21.63 -19.31 11.45
N THR A 273 21.16 -18.96 10.26
CA THR A 273 19.82 -18.43 10.02
C THR A 273 19.13 -19.23 8.92
N SER A 274 17.82 -19.06 8.77
CA SER A 274 17.12 -19.45 7.55
C SER A 274 16.27 -18.30 7.05
N VAL A 275 16.38 -17.99 5.76
CA VAL A 275 15.53 -16.98 5.13
C VAL A 275 14.28 -17.66 4.59
N ARG A 276 13.11 -17.17 4.98
CA ARG A 276 11.82 -17.74 4.63
C ARG A 276 10.82 -16.63 4.35
N THR A 277 9.89 -16.87 3.43
CA THR A 277 8.70 -16.02 3.34
C THR A 277 7.90 -16.09 4.65
N VAL A 278 7.03 -15.11 4.91
CA VAL A 278 6.12 -15.10 6.07
C VAL A 278 5.28 -16.39 6.12
N ALA A 279 4.69 -16.81 5.01
CA ALA A 279 3.96 -18.07 4.92
C ALA A 279 4.80 -19.29 5.30
N GLN A 280 6.04 -19.39 4.80
CA GLN A 280 6.96 -20.47 5.13
C GLN A 280 7.41 -20.45 6.60
N ALA A 281 7.62 -19.26 7.17
CA ALA A 281 7.94 -19.10 8.59
C ALA A 281 6.78 -19.62 9.45
N LEU A 282 5.55 -19.26 9.11
CA LEU A 282 4.33 -19.68 9.81
C LEU A 282 3.91 -21.13 9.54
N GLY A 283 4.69 -21.90 8.77
CA GLY A 283 4.37 -23.30 8.43
C GLY A 283 3.14 -23.44 7.53
N GLN A 284 2.73 -22.37 6.85
CA GLN A 284 1.65 -22.41 5.88
C GLN A 284 2.14 -23.16 4.64
N SER A 285 1.45 -24.24 4.27
CA SER A 285 1.91 -25.14 3.20
C SER A 285 2.17 -24.37 1.90
N PRO A 286 3.29 -24.64 1.20
CA PRO A 286 3.52 -24.09 -0.12
C PRO A 286 2.37 -24.53 -1.04
N VAL A 287 1.86 -23.60 -1.84
CA VAL A 287 1.05 -23.98 -2.99
C VAL A 287 2.03 -24.60 -3.98
N THR A 288 1.84 -25.87 -4.32
CA THR A 288 2.55 -26.46 -5.45
C THR A 288 2.27 -25.58 -6.66
N SER A 289 3.31 -24.93 -7.19
CA SER A 289 3.25 -24.24 -8.47
C SER A 289 2.66 -25.21 -9.50
N PRO A 290 1.72 -24.79 -10.37
CA PRO A 290 1.40 -25.58 -11.53
C PRO A 290 2.71 -25.79 -12.33
N PRO A 291 2.93 -26.98 -12.94
CA PRO A 291 4.11 -27.19 -13.77
C PRO A 291 4.14 -26.14 -14.89
N PRO A 292 5.32 -25.75 -15.40
CA PRO A 292 5.41 -24.83 -16.52
C PRO A 292 4.60 -25.42 -17.68
N SER A 293 3.58 -24.70 -18.13
CA SER A 293 2.86 -25.10 -19.33
C SER A 293 3.85 -25.19 -20.49
N PRO A 294 3.82 -26.27 -21.29
CA PRO A 294 4.65 -26.34 -22.49
C PRO A 294 4.30 -25.18 -23.42
N SER A 295 5.32 -24.64 -24.09
CA SER A 295 5.17 -23.57 -25.09
C SER A 295 4.00 -23.85 -26.03
N PRO A 296 3.17 -22.84 -26.37
CA PRO A 296 2.00 -23.07 -27.19
C PRO A 296 2.43 -23.41 -28.62
N SER A 297 2.06 -24.63 -29.06
CA SER A 297 1.80 -24.88 -30.47
C SER A 297 0.48 -24.19 -30.85
N PRO A 298 0.32 -23.69 -32.09
CA PRO A 298 -0.74 -22.76 -32.42
C PRO A 298 -2.11 -23.45 -32.36
N SER A 299 -2.99 -22.93 -31.51
CA SER A 299 -4.42 -23.25 -31.48
C SER A 299 -5.22 -21.98 -31.75
N PRO A 300 -6.43 -22.12 -32.31
CA PRO A 300 -6.98 -21.18 -33.26
C PRO A 300 -7.33 -19.85 -32.60
N THR A 301 -7.19 -18.80 -33.41
CA THR A 301 -7.49 -17.41 -33.09
C THR A 301 -8.82 -17.28 -32.34
N PRO A 302 -8.85 -16.74 -31.10
CA PRO A 302 -10.12 -16.39 -30.48
C PRO A 302 -10.74 -15.25 -31.26
N SER A 303 -12.04 -15.40 -31.56
CA SER A 303 -12.85 -14.32 -32.13
C SER A 303 -12.87 -13.14 -31.15
N PRO A 304 -12.66 -11.90 -31.59
CA PRO A 304 -12.68 -10.74 -30.71
C PRO A 304 -14.09 -10.56 -30.11
N SER A 305 -14.16 -10.37 -28.78
CA SER A 305 -15.36 -9.83 -28.13
C SER A 305 -15.75 -8.50 -28.80
N PRO A 306 -17.05 -8.22 -28.98
CA PRO A 306 -17.47 -6.96 -29.58
C PRO A 306 -16.95 -5.79 -28.75
N ALA A 307 -16.35 -4.82 -29.44
CA ALA A 307 -15.85 -3.59 -28.83
C ALA A 307 -16.98 -2.91 -28.05
N GLY A 308 -16.77 -2.67 -26.75
CA GLY A 308 -17.68 -1.87 -25.92
C GLY A 308 -18.38 -2.59 -24.77
N SER A 309 -18.15 -3.89 -24.54
CA SER A 309 -18.67 -4.59 -23.35
C SER A 309 -17.56 -4.95 -22.37
N PHE A 310 -17.71 -4.55 -21.11
CA PHE A 310 -16.80 -4.94 -20.04
C PHE A 310 -17.32 -6.18 -19.30
N THR A 311 -16.46 -7.17 -19.06
CA THR A 311 -16.86 -8.48 -18.50
C THR A 311 -17.30 -8.42 -17.04
N ASP A 312 -16.92 -7.37 -16.31
CA ASP A 312 -17.25 -7.14 -14.90
C ASP A 312 -18.41 -6.14 -14.71
N VAL A 313 -19.16 -5.84 -15.78
CA VAL A 313 -20.30 -4.92 -15.74
C VAL A 313 -21.56 -5.67 -16.22
N PRO A 314 -22.26 -6.38 -15.32
CA PRO A 314 -23.43 -7.14 -15.69
C PRO A 314 -24.60 -6.23 -16.09
N ALA A 315 -25.48 -6.71 -16.97
CA ALA A 315 -26.60 -5.93 -17.53
C ALA A 315 -27.58 -5.38 -16.48
N ASN A 316 -27.62 -5.99 -15.30
CA ASN A 316 -28.46 -5.56 -14.17
C ASN A 316 -27.75 -4.60 -13.20
N SER A 317 -26.50 -4.21 -13.47
CA SER A 317 -25.79 -3.24 -12.62
C SER A 317 -26.39 -1.84 -12.74
N GLN A 318 -26.37 -1.10 -11.62
CA GLN A 318 -27.01 0.21 -11.49
C GLN A 318 -26.63 1.21 -12.59
N PHE A 319 -25.38 1.18 -13.05
CA PHE A 319 -24.83 2.11 -14.05
C PHE A 319 -24.44 1.41 -15.36
N TYR A 320 -25.04 0.24 -15.65
CA TYR A 320 -24.73 -0.54 -16.85
C TYR A 320 -24.85 0.30 -18.13
N THR A 321 -25.93 1.07 -18.26
CA THR A 321 -26.22 1.92 -19.43
C THR A 321 -25.13 2.95 -19.64
N GLU A 322 -24.75 3.67 -18.59
CA GLU A 322 -23.78 4.76 -18.65
C GLU A 322 -22.37 4.24 -18.90
N ILE A 323 -22.00 3.11 -18.30
CA ILE A 323 -20.71 2.46 -18.50
C ILE A 323 -20.61 1.93 -19.94
N SER A 324 -21.66 1.28 -20.45
CA SER A 324 -21.72 0.75 -21.82
C SER A 324 -21.66 1.88 -22.84
N TRP A 325 -22.35 3.00 -22.59
CA TRP A 325 -22.23 4.20 -23.41
C TRP A 325 -20.79 4.72 -23.45
N LEU A 326 -20.14 4.86 -22.29
CA LEU A 326 -18.75 5.34 -22.19
C LEU A 326 -17.78 4.48 -22.99
N ALA A 327 -17.99 3.16 -22.97
CA ALA A 327 -17.23 2.21 -23.76
C ALA A 327 -17.50 2.38 -25.26
N SER A 328 -18.77 2.48 -25.67
CA SER A 328 -19.17 2.63 -27.06
C SER A 328 -18.64 3.90 -27.71
N GLN A 329 -18.49 4.98 -26.94
CA GLN A 329 -17.92 6.26 -27.39
C GLN A 329 -16.38 6.26 -27.35
N GLY A 330 -15.74 5.18 -26.90
CA GLY A 330 -14.29 5.11 -26.73
C GLY A 330 -13.74 6.03 -25.63
N ILE A 331 -14.61 6.59 -24.78
CA ILE A 331 -14.22 7.50 -23.70
C ILE A 331 -13.47 6.72 -22.61
N SER A 332 -13.96 5.52 -22.28
CA SER A 332 -13.24 4.56 -21.43
C SER A 332 -12.89 3.32 -22.24
N THR A 333 -11.62 2.95 -22.20
CA THR A 333 -11.10 1.72 -22.82
C THR A 333 -11.08 0.54 -21.87
N GLY A 334 -11.32 0.78 -20.57
CA GLY A 334 -11.15 -0.22 -19.52
C GLY A 334 -9.72 -0.77 -19.44
N TRP A 335 -9.59 -1.95 -18.85
CA TRP A 335 -8.34 -2.71 -18.82
C TRP A 335 -8.50 -3.95 -19.67
N VAL A 336 -7.61 -4.11 -20.65
CA VAL A 336 -7.52 -5.37 -21.40
C VAL A 336 -6.88 -6.41 -20.50
N GLU A 337 -7.62 -7.46 -20.23
CA GLU A 337 -7.19 -8.60 -19.43
C GLU A 337 -6.33 -9.56 -20.27
N ALA A 338 -5.58 -10.43 -19.63
CA ALA A 338 -4.65 -11.36 -20.31
C ALA A 338 -5.33 -12.29 -21.33
N ASN A 339 -6.62 -12.56 -21.16
CA ASN A 339 -7.45 -13.36 -22.07
C ASN A 339 -8.04 -12.54 -23.24
N GLY A 340 -7.65 -11.27 -23.40
CA GLY A 340 -8.13 -10.35 -24.43
C GLY A 340 -9.50 -9.73 -24.15
N THR A 341 -10.15 -10.08 -23.04
CA THR A 341 -11.38 -9.40 -22.58
C THR A 341 -11.06 -8.04 -21.97
N SER A 342 -12.07 -7.23 -21.68
CA SER A 342 -11.86 -5.93 -21.02
C SER A 342 -12.71 -5.81 -19.76
N THR A 343 -12.15 -5.24 -18.69
CA THR A 343 -12.87 -4.88 -17.46
C THR A 343 -13.01 -3.37 -17.28
N TYR A 344 -14.04 -2.93 -16.55
CA TYR A 344 -14.33 -1.53 -16.24
C TYR A 344 -13.97 -1.13 -14.81
N ARG A 345 -13.96 -2.08 -13.87
CA ARG A 345 -13.69 -1.90 -12.44
C ARG A 345 -14.58 -0.82 -11.80
N PRO A 346 -15.91 -0.99 -11.80
CA PRO A 346 -16.89 0.07 -11.46
C PRO A 346 -16.68 0.70 -10.09
N ALA A 347 -16.30 -0.09 -9.09
CA ALA A 347 -16.12 0.37 -7.71
C ALA A 347 -14.77 1.06 -7.43
N LEU A 348 -13.85 1.11 -8.40
CA LEU A 348 -12.54 1.75 -8.22
C LEU A 348 -12.69 3.27 -8.29
N ALA A 349 -11.99 4.01 -7.41
CA ALA A 349 -11.94 5.47 -7.50
C ALA A 349 -11.22 5.95 -8.77
N VAL A 350 -11.63 7.11 -9.30
CA VAL A 350 -11.01 7.74 -10.47
C VAL A 350 -9.92 8.71 -10.03
N ASN A 351 -8.70 8.50 -10.51
CA ASN A 351 -7.59 9.44 -10.36
C ASN A 351 -7.74 10.64 -11.31
N ARG A 352 -7.11 11.76 -10.98
CA ARG A 352 -7.20 13.01 -11.75
C ARG A 352 -6.69 12.87 -13.17
N ASP A 353 -5.62 12.14 -13.39
CA ASP A 353 -5.10 11.83 -14.72
C ASP A 353 -6.11 11.06 -15.59
N ALA A 354 -6.78 10.06 -15.03
CA ALA A 354 -7.83 9.29 -15.70
C ALA A 354 -9.05 10.17 -16.01
N MET A 355 -9.44 11.07 -15.10
CA MET A 355 -10.43 12.10 -15.38
C MET A 355 -10.01 12.98 -16.57
N ALA A 356 -8.74 13.36 -16.68
CA ALA A 356 -8.26 14.14 -17.83
C ALA A 356 -8.43 13.38 -19.14
N ALA A 357 -8.04 12.11 -19.18
CA ALA A 357 -8.23 11.25 -20.34
C ALA A 357 -9.71 11.14 -20.74
N PHE A 358 -10.58 10.94 -19.75
CA PHE A 358 -12.02 10.87 -19.95
C PHE A 358 -12.59 12.16 -20.54
N MET A 359 -12.28 13.32 -19.95
CA MET A 359 -12.79 14.60 -20.43
C MET A 359 -12.24 14.98 -21.81
N TYR A 360 -10.98 14.67 -22.10
CA TYR A 360 -10.39 14.89 -23.41
C TYR A 360 -11.07 14.04 -24.50
N ARG A 361 -11.35 12.77 -24.21
CA ARG A 361 -12.06 11.88 -25.15
C ARG A 361 -13.53 12.26 -25.29
N LEU A 362 -14.18 12.66 -24.19
CA LEU A 362 -15.53 13.21 -24.21
C LEU A 362 -15.63 14.45 -25.11
N ALA A 363 -14.58 15.26 -25.17
CA ALA A 363 -14.48 16.41 -26.10
C ALA A 363 -14.18 16.01 -27.56
N GLY A 364 -14.22 14.73 -27.91
CA GLY A 364 -13.91 14.24 -29.25
C GLY A 364 -12.42 14.11 -29.57
N SER A 365 -11.55 14.08 -28.54
CA SER A 365 -10.09 13.97 -28.70
C SER A 365 -9.48 15.05 -29.62
N PRO A 366 -9.73 16.34 -29.37
CA PRO A 366 -9.36 17.43 -30.28
C PRO A 366 -7.84 17.48 -30.53
N ALA A 367 -7.43 17.79 -31.76
CA ALA A 367 -6.01 17.95 -32.09
C ALA A 367 -5.34 18.96 -31.15
N TYR A 368 -4.28 18.51 -30.46
CA TYR A 368 -3.56 19.32 -29.48
C TYR A 368 -2.11 18.85 -29.37
N THR A 369 -1.19 19.81 -29.43
CA THR A 369 0.24 19.58 -29.22
C THR A 369 0.59 20.11 -27.83
N PRO A 370 0.94 19.25 -26.86
CA PRO A 370 1.29 19.71 -25.53
C PRO A 370 2.65 20.43 -25.53
N PRO A 371 2.87 21.40 -24.63
CA PRO A 371 4.14 22.11 -24.54
C PRO A 371 5.29 21.17 -24.12
N GLY A 372 6.53 21.53 -24.48
CA GLY A 372 7.72 20.78 -24.05
C GLY A 372 7.99 20.87 -22.54
N THR A 373 7.48 21.92 -21.89
CA THR A 373 7.49 22.11 -20.44
C THR A 373 6.06 22.08 -19.91
N SER A 374 5.82 21.30 -18.87
CA SER A 374 4.50 21.15 -18.27
C SER A 374 4.01 22.44 -17.60
N PRO A 375 2.70 22.74 -17.67
CA PRO A 375 2.09 23.81 -16.87
C PRO A 375 2.01 23.46 -15.38
N PHE A 376 2.27 22.22 -15.00
CA PHE A 376 2.27 21.74 -13.62
C PHE A 376 3.61 21.13 -13.23
N ILE A 377 4.12 21.47 -12.04
CA ILE A 377 5.48 21.11 -11.60
C ILE A 377 5.68 19.63 -11.26
N ASP A 378 4.59 18.90 -11.03
CA ASP A 378 4.56 17.48 -10.67
C ASP A 378 4.13 16.59 -11.83
N VAL A 379 4.08 17.15 -13.05
CA VAL A 379 3.77 16.44 -14.29
C VAL A 379 4.89 16.72 -15.29
N THR A 380 5.39 15.67 -15.94
CA THR A 380 6.40 15.75 -17.00
C THR A 380 5.82 15.31 -18.35
N PRO A 381 6.48 15.60 -19.49
CA PRO A 381 6.05 15.09 -20.79
C PRO A 381 5.93 13.56 -20.89
N GLN A 382 6.59 12.83 -19.98
CA GLN A 382 6.55 11.36 -19.88
C GLN A 382 5.41 10.86 -18.97
N THR A 383 4.71 11.76 -18.26
CA THR A 383 3.59 11.38 -17.39
C THR A 383 2.44 10.84 -18.21
N GLN A 384 1.81 9.75 -17.73
CA GLN A 384 0.63 9.20 -18.37
C GLN A 384 -0.46 10.26 -18.48
N PHE A 385 -1.11 10.33 -19.65
CA PHE A 385 -2.10 11.35 -19.99
C PHE A 385 -1.60 12.79 -19.96
N TYR A 386 -0.28 13.04 -20.10
CA TYR A 386 0.29 14.38 -20.13
C TYR A 386 -0.40 15.30 -21.14
N LYS A 387 -0.67 14.79 -22.35
CA LYS A 387 -1.34 15.54 -23.42
C LYS A 387 -2.71 16.04 -22.96
N GLU A 388 -3.49 15.16 -22.33
CA GLU A 388 -4.85 15.44 -21.86
C GLU A 388 -4.84 16.38 -20.66
N ILE A 389 -3.89 16.21 -19.73
CA ILE A 389 -3.69 17.10 -18.58
C ILE A 389 -3.32 18.51 -19.05
N ALA A 390 -2.35 18.63 -19.96
CA ALA A 390 -1.93 19.92 -20.53
C ALA A 390 -3.05 20.56 -21.35
N TRP A 391 -3.84 19.76 -22.08
CA TRP A 391 -5.01 20.25 -22.79
C TRP A 391 -6.05 20.84 -21.83
N LEU A 392 -6.40 20.13 -20.74
CA LEU A 392 -7.32 20.65 -19.73
C LEU A 392 -6.82 21.97 -19.12
N ALA A 393 -5.51 22.09 -18.87
CA ALA A 393 -4.92 23.34 -18.39
C ALA A 393 -5.07 24.47 -19.41
N SER A 394 -4.78 24.20 -20.69
CA SER A 394 -4.89 25.19 -21.77
C SER A 394 -6.32 25.71 -21.98
N LYS A 395 -7.32 24.91 -21.62
CA LYS A 395 -8.75 25.27 -21.67
C LYS A 395 -9.26 25.88 -20.37
N GLY A 396 -8.42 26.02 -19.35
CA GLY A 396 -8.81 26.51 -18.02
C GLY A 396 -9.71 25.56 -17.24
N ILE A 397 -9.83 24.30 -17.67
CA ILE A 397 -10.65 23.29 -17.01
C ILE A 397 -9.94 22.81 -15.74
N SER A 398 -8.64 22.51 -15.85
CA SER A 398 -7.78 22.27 -14.69
C SER A 398 -6.98 23.51 -14.32
N THR A 399 -7.05 23.93 -13.06
CA THR A 399 -6.30 25.08 -12.53
C THR A 399 -5.10 24.67 -11.68
N GLY A 400 -4.98 23.39 -11.33
CA GLY A 400 -4.03 22.86 -10.35
C GLY A 400 -4.20 23.45 -8.95
N TRP A 401 -3.30 23.08 -8.05
CA TRP A 401 -3.10 23.74 -6.76
C TRP A 401 -1.96 24.72 -6.88
N ASP A 402 -2.15 25.93 -6.37
CA ASP A 402 -1.06 26.90 -6.20
C ASP A 402 -0.19 26.48 -5.01
N GLU A 403 1.11 26.35 -5.23
CA GLU A 403 2.08 25.96 -4.21
C GLU A 403 2.68 27.18 -3.48
N GLY A 404 2.11 28.37 -3.68
CA GLY A 404 2.44 29.61 -2.94
C GLY A 404 3.65 30.35 -3.48
N ASN A 405 4.33 29.81 -4.49
CA ASN A 405 5.48 30.41 -5.18
C ASN A 405 5.19 30.68 -6.67
N GLY A 406 3.91 30.68 -7.07
CA GLY A 406 3.48 30.81 -8.46
C GLY A 406 3.56 29.51 -9.27
N ALA A 407 4.15 28.44 -8.72
CA ALA A 407 4.09 27.11 -9.30
C ALA A 407 2.75 26.43 -9.01
N LYS A 408 2.30 25.59 -9.95
CA LYS A 408 1.06 24.84 -9.81
C LYS A 408 1.32 23.33 -9.84
N SER A 409 0.69 22.56 -8.96
CA SER A 409 0.68 21.09 -9.04
C SER A 409 -0.65 20.57 -9.59
N TYR A 410 -0.61 19.45 -10.32
CA TYR A 410 -1.79 18.77 -10.87
C TYR A 410 -2.25 17.59 -10.04
N ARG A 411 -1.33 16.92 -9.36
CA ARG A 411 -1.52 15.72 -8.52
C ARG A 411 -2.20 14.58 -9.30
N PRO A 412 -1.58 14.06 -10.37
CA PRO A 412 -2.22 13.16 -11.33
C PRO A 412 -2.80 11.89 -10.69
N LEU A 413 -2.11 11.32 -9.70
CA LEU A 413 -2.50 10.07 -9.03
C LEU A 413 -3.44 10.28 -7.82
N GLN A 414 -3.78 11.54 -7.50
CA GLN A 414 -4.75 11.80 -6.45
C GLN A 414 -6.16 11.46 -6.96
N THR A 415 -6.97 10.78 -6.15
CA THR A 415 -8.37 10.52 -6.47
C THR A 415 -9.16 11.83 -6.61
N VAL A 416 -10.12 11.84 -7.52
CA VAL A 416 -10.99 12.99 -7.72
C VAL A 416 -12.15 12.93 -6.73
N ASN A 417 -12.18 13.88 -5.81
CA ASN A 417 -13.36 14.09 -4.95
C ASN A 417 -14.53 14.68 -5.75
N ARG A 418 -15.75 14.46 -5.25
CA ARG A 418 -17.00 14.85 -5.90
C ARG A 418 -17.13 16.36 -6.08
N ASP A 419 -16.65 17.15 -5.14
CA ASP A 419 -16.57 18.60 -5.24
C ASP A 419 -15.66 19.05 -6.39
N ALA A 420 -14.47 18.47 -6.50
CA ALA A 420 -13.53 18.75 -7.56
C ALA A 420 -14.11 18.32 -8.91
N MET A 421 -14.75 17.16 -9.00
CA MET A 421 -15.46 16.73 -10.21
C MET A 421 -16.51 17.76 -10.66
N ALA A 422 -17.26 18.37 -9.72
CA ALA A 422 -18.23 19.40 -10.06
C ALA A 422 -17.56 20.64 -10.67
N ALA A 423 -16.41 21.05 -10.12
CA ALA A 423 -15.61 22.13 -10.67
C ALA A 423 -15.06 21.83 -12.07
N PHE A 424 -14.56 20.61 -12.30
CA PHE A 424 -14.12 20.16 -13.63
C PHE A 424 -15.26 20.27 -14.65
N MET A 425 -16.44 19.70 -14.34
CA MET A 425 -17.58 19.69 -15.26
C MET A 425 -18.15 21.10 -15.52
N TYR A 426 -18.23 21.94 -14.49
CA TYR A 426 -18.66 23.33 -14.65
C TYR A 426 -17.75 24.11 -15.60
N ARG A 427 -16.43 23.98 -15.42
CA ARG A 427 -15.45 24.65 -16.31
C ARG A 427 -15.44 24.06 -17.70
N PHE A 428 -15.64 22.74 -17.82
CA PHE A 428 -15.78 22.06 -19.09
C PHE A 428 -16.97 22.58 -19.90
N ALA A 429 -18.07 22.94 -19.23
CA ALA A 429 -19.23 23.60 -19.84
C ALA A 429 -19.00 25.10 -20.18
N GLY A 430 -17.76 25.60 -20.07
CA GLY A 430 -17.44 27.00 -20.34
C GLY A 430 -17.74 27.95 -19.17
N SER A 431 -17.91 27.43 -17.95
CA SER A 431 -18.21 28.21 -16.74
C SER A 431 -19.45 29.11 -16.90
N PRO A 432 -20.62 28.56 -17.28
CA PRO A 432 -21.81 29.35 -17.60
C PRO A 432 -22.25 30.22 -16.43
N ALA A 433 -22.79 31.41 -16.72
CA ALA A 433 -23.33 32.29 -15.68
C ALA A 433 -24.39 31.55 -14.85
N TYR A 434 -24.17 31.44 -13.54
CA TYR A 434 -25.05 30.72 -12.63
C TYR A 434 -25.03 31.38 -11.26
N ASN A 435 -26.22 31.69 -10.74
CA ASN A 435 -26.42 32.23 -9.40
C ASN A 435 -26.83 31.08 -8.48
N ALA A 436 -25.92 30.69 -7.58
CA ALA A 436 -26.19 29.63 -6.64
C ALA A 436 -27.31 30.04 -5.65
N PRO A 437 -28.22 29.12 -5.28
CA PRO A 437 -29.28 29.41 -4.33
C PRO A 437 -28.71 29.67 -2.93
N GLY A 438 -29.47 30.40 -2.10
CA GLY A 438 -29.11 30.65 -0.71
C GLY A 438 -29.04 29.38 0.17
N ALA A 439 -29.75 28.33 -0.23
CA ALA A 439 -29.67 27.00 0.37
C ALA A 439 -29.53 25.94 -0.74
N SER A 440 -28.67 24.95 -0.52
CA SER A 440 -28.48 23.85 -1.47
C SER A 440 -29.60 22.82 -1.40
N LEU A 441 -29.83 22.13 -2.52
CA LEU A 441 -30.63 20.91 -2.54
C LEU A 441 -30.01 19.78 -1.69
N PHE A 442 -28.69 19.83 -1.48
CA PHE A 442 -27.97 18.85 -0.68
C PHE A 442 -27.73 19.38 0.73
N THR A 443 -28.16 18.64 1.75
CA THR A 443 -28.13 19.08 3.15
C THR A 443 -26.73 19.19 3.74
N ASP A 444 -25.73 18.54 3.13
CA ASP A 444 -24.32 18.57 3.51
C ASP A 444 -23.49 19.58 2.70
N VAL A 445 -24.16 20.46 1.94
CA VAL A 445 -23.53 21.50 1.12
C VAL A 445 -24.02 22.87 1.58
N VAL A 446 -23.15 23.62 2.24
CA VAL A 446 -23.42 24.97 2.77
C VAL A 446 -22.66 26.03 1.95
N PRO A 447 -23.03 27.33 1.99
CA PRO A 447 -22.38 28.35 1.17
C PRO A 447 -20.85 28.44 1.29
N GLN A 448 -20.28 27.97 2.41
CA GLN A 448 -18.84 27.90 2.68
C GLN A 448 -18.17 26.64 2.11
N THR A 449 -18.93 25.63 1.67
CA THR A 449 -18.40 24.41 1.06
C THR A 449 -17.62 24.77 -0.21
N GLN A 450 -16.42 24.20 -0.34
CA GLN A 450 -15.61 24.40 -1.54
C GLN A 450 -16.40 23.95 -2.79
N PHE A 451 -16.35 24.77 -3.83
CA PHE A 451 -17.12 24.57 -5.06
C PHE A 451 -18.65 24.57 -4.88
N TYR A 452 -19.18 25.26 -3.86
CA TYR A 452 -20.63 25.37 -3.61
C TYR A 452 -21.42 25.74 -4.88
N LYS A 453 -20.94 26.73 -5.64
CA LYS A 453 -21.61 27.19 -6.86
C LYS A 453 -21.68 26.07 -7.89
N GLU A 454 -20.56 25.38 -8.14
CA GLU A 454 -20.44 24.34 -9.14
C GLU A 454 -21.24 23.09 -8.76
N ILE A 455 -21.27 22.73 -7.48
CA ILE A 455 -22.10 21.63 -6.97
C ILE A 455 -23.59 21.91 -7.20
N ASN A 456 -24.06 23.12 -6.90
CA ASN A 456 -25.47 23.50 -7.10
C ASN A 456 -25.81 23.62 -8.59
N TRP A 457 -24.91 24.14 -9.42
CA TRP A 457 -25.08 24.15 -10.87
C TRP A 457 -25.23 22.72 -11.41
N LEU A 458 -24.35 21.81 -10.99
CA LEU A 458 -24.37 20.42 -11.41
C LEU A 458 -25.70 19.71 -11.05
N ALA A 459 -26.26 20.04 -9.88
CA ALA A 459 -27.58 19.57 -9.48
C ALA A 459 -28.69 20.17 -10.35
N SER A 460 -28.64 21.47 -10.66
CA SER A 460 -29.64 22.15 -11.49
C SER A 460 -29.70 21.62 -12.92
N MET A 461 -28.57 21.12 -13.44
CA MET A 461 -28.48 20.46 -14.74
C MET A 461 -28.86 18.97 -14.71
N ASN A 462 -29.29 18.44 -13.56
CA ASN A 462 -29.53 17.01 -13.31
C ASN A 462 -28.31 16.11 -13.60
N ILE A 463 -27.09 16.67 -13.56
CA ILE A 463 -25.85 15.90 -13.73
C ILE A 463 -25.51 15.15 -12.44
N SER A 464 -25.81 15.76 -11.28
CA SER A 464 -25.78 15.10 -9.97
C SER A 464 -27.16 15.00 -9.36
N THR A 465 -27.53 13.81 -8.89
CA THR A 465 -28.75 13.59 -8.10
C THR A 465 -28.48 13.47 -6.61
N GLY A 466 -27.21 13.32 -6.20
CA GLY A 466 -26.81 12.99 -4.83
C GLY A 466 -27.35 11.63 -4.36
N TRP A 467 -27.28 11.41 -3.05
CA TRP A 467 -27.92 10.29 -2.37
C TRP A 467 -29.18 10.74 -1.69
N VAL A 468 -30.25 9.97 -1.81
CA VAL A 468 -31.45 10.14 -0.99
C VAL A 468 -31.21 9.44 0.34
N GLU A 469 -31.28 10.19 1.43
CA GLU A 469 -31.13 9.68 2.79
C GLU A 469 -32.47 9.13 3.31
N GLY A 470 -32.44 8.36 4.42
CA GLY A 470 -33.62 7.67 4.94
C GLY A 470 -34.79 8.58 5.36
N ASN A 471 -34.52 9.88 5.58
CA ASN A 471 -35.52 10.91 5.89
C ASN A 471 -36.02 11.65 4.62
N GLY A 472 -35.63 11.22 3.43
CA GLY A 472 -35.99 11.84 2.15
C GLY A 472 -35.13 13.05 1.75
N THR A 473 -34.22 13.52 2.62
CA THR A 473 -33.27 14.59 2.24
C THR A 473 -32.19 14.06 1.31
N ARG A 474 -31.43 14.95 0.66
CA ARG A 474 -30.34 14.54 -0.24
C ARG A 474 -28.99 14.99 0.26
N THR A 475 -27.95 14.17 0.06
CA THR A 475 -26.55 14.56 0.31
C THR A 475 -25.70 14.49 -0.97
N PHE A 476 -24.66 15.32 -1.05
CA PHE A 476 -23.71 15.37 -2.15
C PHE A 476 -22.39 14.68 -1.85
N ARG A 477 -21.97 14.63 -0.59
CA ARG A 477 -20.72 14.04 -0.07
C ARG A 477 -19.49 14.64 -0.77
N PRO A 478 -19.23 15.96 -0.62
CA PRO A 478 -18.26 16.69 -1.44
C PRO A 478 -16.84 16.14 -1.40
N VAL A 479 -16.36 15.72 -0.23
CA VAL A 479 -15.00 15.21 -0.01
C VAL A 479 -14.84 13.71 -0.28
N GLN A 480 -15.90 13.03 -0.70
CA GLN A 480 -15.83 11.61 -1.07
C GLN A 480 -15.25 11.48 -2.49
N SER A 481 -14.35 10.52 -2.69
CA SER A 481 -13.82 10.19 -4.02
C SER A 481 -14.90 9.63 -4.95
N VAL A 482 -14.78 9.94 -6.24
CA VAL A 482 -15.70 9.46 -7.29
C VAL A 482 -15.24 8.10 -7.79
N ASN A 483 -16.05 7.07 -7.61
CA ASN A 483 -15.86 5.76 -8.24
C ASN A 483 -16.12 5.82 -9.74
N ARG A 484 -15.55 4.88 -10.50
CA ARG A 484 -15.64 4.82 -11.96
C ARG A 484 -17.08 4.72 -12.45
N ASP A 485 -17.91 3.93 -11.79
CA ASP A 485 -19.33 3.81 -12.10
C ASP A 485 -20.09 5.15 -11.93
N ALA A 486 -19.85 5.86 -10.83
CA ALA A 486 -20.39 7.17 -10.59
C ALA A 486 -19.86 8.19 -11.60
N MET A 487 -18.56 8.12 -11.95
CA MET A 487 -17.98 8.94 -13.02
C MET A 487 -18.71 8.70 -14.35
N ALA A 488 -19.04 7.45 -14.67
CA ALA A 488 -19.79 7.14 -15.87
C ALA A 488 -21.14 7.84 -15.89
N ALA A 489 -21.86 7.76 -14.77
CA ALA A 489 -23.15 8.40 -14.64
C ALA A 489 -23.07 9.93 -14.73
N PHE A 490 -22.02 10.54 -14.19
CA PHE A 490 -21.80 11.99 -14.34
C PHE A 490 -21.51 12.38 -15.78
N MET A 491 -20.62 11.67 -16.47
CA MET A 491 -20.26 11.99 -17.85
C MET A 491 -21.40 11.75 -18.83
N TYR A 492 -22.17 10.68 -18.65
CA TYR A 492 -23.36 10.39 -19.44
C TYR A 492 -24.40 11.50 -19.33
N ARG A 493 -24.72 11.91 -18.09
CA ARG A 493 -25.68 12.99 -17.85
C ARG A 493 -25.16 14.34 -18.31
N TYR A 494 -23.86 14.59 -18.16
CA TYR A 494 -23.21 15.77 -18.73
C TYR A 494 -23.39 15.83 -20.24
N ASN A 495 -23.09 14.73 -20.96
CA ASN A 495 -23.25 14.66 -22.42
C ASN A 495 -24.69 14.86 -22.86
N ASN A 496 -25.67 14.36 -22.10
CA ASN A 496 -27.09 14.59 -22.41
C ASN A 496 -27.51 16.05 -22.23
N ALA A 497 -26.90 16.76 -21.26
CA ALA A 497 -27.14 18.18 -21.05
C ALA A 497 -26.38 19.06 -22.06
N PHE A 498 -25.24 18.58 -22.56
CA PHE A 498 -24.34 19.29 -23.47
C PHE A 498 -23.80 18.34 -24.54
N PRO A 499 -24.63 17.96 -25.55
CA PRO A 499 -24.16 17.13 -26.64
C PRO A 499 -23.10 17.88 -27.46
N ALA A 500 -22.05 17.15 -27.85
CA ALA A 500 -20.90 17.67 -28.59
C ALA A 500 -21.25 18.16 -30.00
#